data_AF-A0A920UEM8-F1
#
_entry.id   AF-A0A920UEM8-F1
#
_cell.length_a   1.000
_cell.length_b   1.000
_cell.length_c   1.000
_cell.angle_alpha   90.00
_cell.angle_beta   90.00
_cell.angle_gamma   90.00
#
_symmetry.space_group_name_H-M   'P 1'
#
loop_
_entity.id
_entity.type
_entity.pdbx_description
1 polymer ?
#
loop_
_entity_poly.entity_id
_entity_poly.type
_entity_poly.pdbx_seq_one_letter_code
_entity_poly.pdbx_strand_id
1 'polypeptide(L)'
;MPACFAELTYGLERIASYLQDVDNVFDLEYTKGISYSAIFRQPEFEHSKYTFEVRYRPVFQHFNDYERKQNELLNKDWFFRI
;
A
#
# COMPACT_ATOMS: atom_id res chain seq x y z
N MET A 1 -23.45 20.01 17.74
CA MET A 1 -22.02 20.09 17.41
C MET A 1 -21.79 19.24 16.16
N PRO A 2 -21.05 19.72 15.14
CA PRO A 2 -20.66 18.87 14.02
C PRO A 2 -19.77 17.73 14.54
N ALA A 3 -19.92 16.54 13.99
CA ALA A 3 -19.05 15.41 14.29
C ALA A 3 -17.64 15.73 13.79
N CYS A 4 -16.64 15.68 14.68
CA CYS A 4 -15.24 15.75 14.33
C CYS A 4 -14.70 14.33 14.27
N PHE A 5 -14.20 13.91 13.10
CA PHE A 5 -13.56 12.61 12.92
C PHE A 5 -12.04 12.76 13.10
N ALA A 6 -11.43 11.75 13.73
CA ALA A 6 -9.97 11.63 13.83
C ALA A 6 -9.54 10.30 13.23
N GLU A 7 -8.55 10.34 12.34
CA GLU A 7 -7.90 9.16 11.78
C GLU A 7 -6.56 8.95 12.49
N LEU A 8 -6.28 7.71 12.90
CA LEU A 8 -5.00 7.30 13.49
C LEU A 8 -4.39 6.19 12.63
N THR A 9 -3.23 6.46 12.03
CA THR A 9 -2.52 5.52 11.15
C THR A 9 -1.14 5.20 11.74
N TYR A 10 -0.92 3.93 12.07
CA TYR A 10 0.31 3.46 12.73
C TYR A 10 1.26 2.81 11.72
N GLY A 11 2.52 3.23 11.72
CA GLY A 11 3.59 2.54 11.00
C GLY A 11 4.03 1.31 11.79
N LEU A 12 3.42 0.16 11.50
CA LEU A 12 3.61 -1.07 12.28
C LEU A 12 5.05 -1.56 12.25
N GLU A 13 5.73 -1.48 11.10
CA GLU A 13 7.11 -1.89 10.91
C GLU A 13 8.06 -1.08 11.79
N ARG A 14 7.81 0.23 11.90
CA ARG A 14 8.60 1.13 12.74
C ARG A 14 8.36 0.88 14.22
N ILE A 15 7.10 0.67 14.61
CA ILE A 15 6.76 0.30 15.99
C ILE A 15 7.42 -1.04 16.36
N ALA A 16 7.33 -2.04 15.48
CA ALA A 16 7.93 -3.34 15.68
C ALA A 16 9.45 -3.25 15.77
N SER A 17 10.10 -2.41 14.97
CA SER A 17 11.56 -2.24 15.01
C SER A 17 12.03 -1.68 16.35
N TYR A 18 11.28 -0.73 16.92
CA TYR A 18 11.54 -0.22 18.27
C TYR A 18 11.28 -1.28 19.35
N LEU A 19 10.25 -2.11 19.21
CA LEU A 19 9.91 -3.15 20.20
C LEU A 19 10.90 -4.32 20.18
N GLN A 20 11.47 -4.65 19.02
CA GLN A 20 12.42 -5.75 18.82
C GLN A 20 13.89 -5.28 18.86
N ASP A 21 14.15 -3.99 19.07
CA ASP A 21 15.48 -3.38 19.10
C ASP A 21 16.32 -3.67 17.84
N VAL A 22 15.70 -3.49 16.66
CA VAL A 22 16.36 -3.68 15.36
C VAL A 22 16.34 -2.39 14.53
N ASP A 23 17.47 -2.09 13.90
CA ASP A 23 17.63 -0.89 13.07
C ASP A 23 17.10 -1.06 11.64
N ASN A 24 17.04 -2.30 11.15
CA ASN A 24 16.63 -2.62 9.79
C ASN A 24 15.32 -3.42 9.80
N VAL A 25 14.33 -2.97 9.02
CA VAL A 25 13.04 -3.64 8.87
C VAL A 25 13.18 -5.09 8.38
N PHE A 26 14.22 -5.39 7.61
CA PHE A 26 14.45 -6.74 7.08
C PHE A 26 14.91 -7.74 8.16
N ASP A 27 15.46 -7.23 9.26
CA ASP A 27 15.94 -8.06 10.38
C ASP A 27 14.83 -8.33 11.41
N LEU A 28 13.64 -7.75 11.24
CA LEU A 28 12.47 -8.02 12.08
C LEU A 28 12.06 -9.49 12.04
N GLU A 29 11.66 -10.02 13.19
CA GLU A 29 10.94 -11.29 13.27
C GLU A 29 9.44 -11.04 13.04
N TYR A 30 8.90 -11.60 11.95
CA TYR A 30 7.49 -11.47 11.59
C TYR A 30 6.61 -12.46 12.38
N THR A 31 7.10 -13.69 12.53
CA THR A 31 6.56 -14.72 13.42
C THR A 31 7.70 -15.63 13.85
N LYS A 32 7.46 -16.52 14.83
CA LYS A 32 8.50 -17.37 15.42
C LYS A 32 9.35 -18.07 14.35
N GLY A 33 10.62 -17.71 14.27
CA GLY A 33 11.60 -18.27 13.34
C GLY A 33 11.48 -17.81 11.88
N ILE A 34 10.63 -16.83 11.56
CA ILE A 34 10.46 -16.27 10.22
C ILE A 34 10.73 -14.76 10.26
N SER A 35 11.76 -14.33 9.52
CA SER A 35 12.08 -12.91 9.38
C SER A 35 11.20 -12.21 8.35
N TYR A 36 11.05 -10.90 8.50
CA TYR A 36 10.35 -10.04 7.56
C TYR A 36 10.97 -10.10 6.16
N SER A 37 12.30 -10.14 6.08
CA SER A 37 13.06 -10.30 4.84
C SER A 37 12.68 -11.56 4.06
N ALA A 38 12.40 -12.68 4.74
CA ALA A 38 12.04 -13.93 4.09
C ALA A 38 10.74 -13.82 3.27
N ILE A 39 9.86 -12.89 3.62
CA ILE A 39 8.56 -12.70 2.98
C ILE A 39 8.59 -11.51 2.01
N PHE A 40 9.12 -10.37 2.46
CA PHE A 40 8.91 -9.09 1.77
C PHE A 40 10.08 -8.61 0.93
N ARG A 41 11.28 -9.18 1.07
CA ARG A 41 12.46 -8.71 0.34
C ARG A 41 12.36 -8.92 -1.17
N GLN A 42 11.84 -10.08 -1.60
CA GLN A 42 11.66 -10.38 -3.02
C GLN A 42 10.56 -9.52 -3.66
N PRO A 43 9.34 -9.42 -3.08
CA PRO A 43 8.31 -8.51 -3.58
C PRO A 43 8.78 -7.06 -3.67
N GLU A 44 9.51 -6.56 -2.67
CA GLU A 44 10.02 -5.18 -2.66
C GLU A 44 10.95 -4.92 -3.86
N PHE A 45 11.86 -5.87 -4.15
CA PHE A 45 12.74 -5.77 -5.30
C PHE A 45 11.96 -5.85 -6.63
N GLU A 46 11.05 -6.81 -6.75
CA GLU A 46 10.26 -7.01 -7.98
C GLU A 46 9.34 -5.82 -8.28
N HIS A 47 8.70 -5.25 -7.26
CA HIS A 47 7.86 -4.07 -7.41
C HIS A 47 8.66 -2.82 -7.75
N SER A 48 9.84 -2.65 -7.13
CA SER A 48 10.75 -1.57 -7.47
C SER A 48 11.21 -1.68 -8.92
N LYS A 49 11.70 -2.86 -9.32
CA LYS A 49 12.15 -3.12 -10.69
C LYS A 49 11.02 -2.93 -11.70
N TYR A 50 9.83 -3.44 -11.42
CA TYR A 50 8.68 -3.23 -12.29
C TYR A 50 8.36 -1.75 -12.45
N THR A 51 8.32 -1.00 -11.35
CA THR A 51 7.94 0.41 -11.34
C THR A 51 8.94 1.29 -12.08
N PHE A 52 10.24 1.07 -11.87
CA PHE A 52 11.29 1.95 -12.40
C PHE A 52 11.87 1.51 -13.75
N GLU A 53 11.93 0.20 -14.03
CA GLU A 53 12.70 -0.31 -15.18
C GLU A 53 11.82 -1.01 -16.23
N VAL A 54 10.83 -1.81 -15.81
CA VAL A 54 10.14 -2.75 -16.72
C VAL A 54 8.80 -2.23 -17.24
N ARG A 55 8.15 -1.30 -16.51
CA ARG A 55 6.79 -0.85 -16.81
C ARG A 55 6.64 -0.35 -18.25
N TYR A 56 5.96 -1.17 -19.06
CA TYR A 56 5.76 -0.93 -20.49
C TYR A 56 4.46 -0.17 -20.82
N ARG A 57 3.44 -0.22 -19.95
CA ARG A 57 2.14 0.41 -20.23
C ARG A 57 2.07 1.89 -19.80
N PRO A 58 1.35 2.74 -20.57
CA PRO A 58 1.10 4.11 -20.18
C PRO A 58 0.08 4.16 -19.04
N VAL A 59 0.57 4.25 -17.82
CA VAL A 59 -0.22 4.39 -16.58
C VAL A 59 -1.24 5.52 -16.68
N PHE A 60 -0.89 6.56 -17.44
CA PHE A 60 -1.78 7.68 -17.74
C PHE A 60 -3.05 7.27 -18.51
N GLN A 61 -2.99 6.27 -19.39
CA GLN A 61 -4.20 5.76 -20.04
C GLN A 61 -5.12 5.08 -19.02
N HIS A 62 -4.56 4.23 -18.15
CA HIS A 62 -5.33 3.60 -17.08
C HIS A 62 -5.94 4.63 -16.13
N PHE A 63 -5.18 5.66 -15.76
CA PHE A 63 -5.69 6.78 -14.96
C PHE A 63 -6.91 7.44 -15.62
N ASN A 64 -6.80 7.83 -16.90
CA ASN A 64 -7.89 8.46 -17.64
C ASN A 64 -9.10 7.54 -17.80
N ASP A 65 -8.88 6.24 -17.99
CA ASP A 65 -9.95 5.24 -18.09
C ASP A 65 -10.72 5.12 -16.77
N TYR A 66 -10.02 5.07 -15.64
CA TYR A 66 -10.64 5.01 -14.32
C TYR A 66 -11.39 6.29 -13.97
N GLU A 67 -10.82 7.46 -14.24
CA GLU A 67 -11.48 8.76 -14.01
C GLU A 67 -12.77 8.88 -14.82
N ARG A 68 -12.71 8.55 -16.11
CA ARG A 68 -13.90 8.54 -16.97
C ARG A 68 -14.96 7.59 -16.44
N LYS A 69 -14.57 6.39 -16.00
CA LYS A 69 -15.52 5.40 -15.48
C LYS A 69 -16.14 5.84 -14.16
N GLN A 70 -15.35 6.44 -13.27
CA GLN A 70 -15.83 7.03 -12.03
C GLN A 70 -16.90 8.08 -12.31
N ASN A 71 -16.64 9.03 -13.21
CA ASN A 71 -17.60 10.08 -13.57
C ASN A 71 -18.89 9.51 -14.17
N GLU A 72 -18.81 8.48 -15.00
CA GLU A 72 -19.99 7.78 -15.53
C GLU A 72 -20.85 7.16 -14.43
N LEU A 73 -20.22 6.52 -13.43
CA LEU A 73 -20.92 5.86 -12.33
C LEU A 73 -21.53 6.87 -11.34
N LEU A 74 -20.81 7.95 -11.05
CA LEU A 74 -21.31 9.05 -10.21
C LEU A 74 -22.54 9.70 -10.85
N ASN A 75 -22.54 9.95 -12.16
CA ASN A 75 -23.70 10.50 -12.87
C ASN A 75 -24.91 9.55 -12.90
N LYS A 76 -24.70 8.26 -12.63
CA LYS A 76 -25.75 7.26 -12.52
C LYS A 76 -26.23 7.05 -11.08
N ASP A 77 -25.69 7.79 -10.10
CA ASP A 77 -25.88 7.59 -8.66
C ASP A 77 -25.51 6.17 -8.18
N TRP A 78 -24.61 5.50 -8.90
CA TRP A 78 -24.12 4.16 -8.57
C TRP A 78 -22.96 4.25 -7.58
N PHE A 79 -23.27 4.65 -6.35
CA PHE A 79 -22.38 4.48 -5.22
C PHE A 79 -22.42 3.04 -4.72
N PHE A 80 -21.28 2.53 -4.26
CA PHE A 80 -21.26 1.31 -3.45
C PHE A 80 -22.00 1.59 -2.15
N ARG A 81 -23.30 1.28 -2.14
CA ARG A 81 -24.13 1.27 -0.95
C ARG A 81 -23.97 -0.12 -0.31
N ILE A 82 -23.18 -0.16 0.76
CA ILE A 82 -23.24 -1.20 1.78
C ILE A 82 -24.44 -0.97 2.70
#